data_AF-A0A177G7D9-F1
#
_entry.id   AF-A0A177G7D9-F1
#
_cell.length_a   1.000
_cell.length_b   1.000
_cell.length_c   1.000
_cell.angle_alpha   90.00
_cell.angle_beta   90.00
_cell.angle_gamma   90.00
#
_symmetry.space_group_name_H-M   'P 1'
#
loop_
_entity.id
_entity.type
_entity.pdbx_description
1 polymer ?
#
loop_
_entity_poly.entity_id
_entity_poly.type
_entity_poly.pdbx_seq_one_letter_code
_entity_poly.pdbx_strand_id
1 'polypeptide(L)'
;MPAASSPSRIRSSRLSVRASPDELARWSQSARFLGHATTADWVRTLLQDAVLSHHRGGTVSRELRQLRGELGRIGNNLNQLAHAAHLGDAVACSDTLQDIDRLKDRTDHLLRGLRPVRVQRVRSVSVPLMH
;
A
#
# COMPACT_ATOMS: atom_id res chain seq x y z
N MET A 1 -9.66 -15.78 -36.32
CA MET A 1 -9.74 -16.78 -35.23
C MET A 1 -9.71 -16.03 -33.90
N PRO A 2 -10.84 -15.79 -33.22
CA PRO A 2 -10.80 -15.15 -31.91
C PRO A 2 -10.48 -16.19 -30.83
N ALA A 3 -9.56 -15.85 -29.93
CA ALA A 3 -9.09 -16.67 -28.84
C ALA A 3 -10.23 -17.00 -27.86
N ALA A 4 -10.30 -18.27 -27.45
CA ALA A 4 -11.29 -18.78 -26.50
C ALA A 4 -11.19 -18.05 -25.15
N SER A 5 -12.31 -17.46 -24.73
CA SER A 5 -12.48 -16.89 -23.39
C SER A 5 -12.36 -18.00 -22.33
N SER A 6 -11.42 -17.84 -21.40
CA SER A 6 -11.29 -18.70 -20.21
C SER A 6 -12.62 -18.81 -19.46
N PRO A 7 -12.99 -20.00 -18.94
CA PRO A 7 -14.27 -20.17 -18.26
C PRO A 7 -14.35 -19.26 -17.04
N SER A 8 -15.34 -18.38 -17.02
CA SER A 8 -15.66 -17.54 -15.86
C SER A 8 -15.92 -18.46 -14.68
N ARG A 9 -15.01 -18.46 -13.69
CA ARG A 9 -15.17 -19.22 -12.45
C ARG A 9 -16.52 -18.87 -11.83
N ILE A 10 -17.45 -19.83 -11.84
CA ILE A 10 -18.82 -19.62 -11.36
C ILE A 10 -18.74 -19.24 -9.87
N ARG A 11 -19.25 -18.06 -9.54
CA ARG A 11 -19.29 -17.55 -8.16
C ARG A 11 -20.67 -17.90 -7.59
N SER A 12 -20.71 -18.83 -6.64
CA SER A 12 -21.97 -19.36 -6.07
C SER A 12 -22.42 -18.65 -4.80
N SER A 13 -21.51 -17.99 -4.07
CA SER A 13 -21.81 -17.35 -2.78
C SER A 13 -21.88 -15.83 -2.87
N ARG A 14 -22.85 -15.22 -2.17
CA ARG A 14 -23.03 -13.76 -2.08
C ARG A 14 -22.64 -13.23 -0.70
N LEU A 15 -21.78 -12.22 -0.68
CA LEU A 15 -21.50 -11.40 0.50
C LEU A 15 -22.37 -10.14 0.45
N SER A 16 -23.03 -9.82 1.57
CA SER A 16 -23.89 -8.64 1.70
C SER A 16 -23.33 -7.72 2.78
N VAL A 17 -23.18 -6.43 2.45
CA VAL A 17 -22.72 -5.38 3.37
C VAL A 17 -23.79 -4.31 3.43
N ARG A 18 -24.22 -3.91 4.63
CA ARG A 18 -25.13 -2.78 4.82
C ARG A 18 -24.33 -1.49 4.71
N ALA A 19 -24.89 -0.51 4.00
CA ALA A 19 -24.29 0.80 3.81
C ALA A 19 -25.39 1.86 3.74
N SER A 20 -25.10 3.05 4.26
CA SER A 20 -25.94 4.22 4.00
C SER A 20 -25.83 4.66 2.53
N PRO A 21 -26.77 5.48 2.03
CA PRO A 21 -26.67 6.04 0.69
C PRO A 21 -25.36 6.79 0.44
N ASP A 22 -24.89 7.56 1.42
CA ASP A 22 -23.65 8.35 1.32
C ASP A 22 -22.41 7.46 1.28
N GLU A 23 -22.39 6.38 2.06
CA GLU A 23 -21.30 5.40 2.03
C GLU A 23 -21.21 4.74 0.66
N LEU A 24 -22.35 4.29 0.12
CA LEU A 24 -22.40 3.66 -1.19
C LEU A 24 -21.94 4.62 -2.30
N ALA A 25 -22.36 5.89 -2.24
CA ALA A 25 -21.93 6.93 -3.17
C ALA A 25 -20.41 7.14 -3.14
N ARG A 26 -19.83 7.30 -1.93
CA ARG A 26 -18.38 7.46 -1.75
C ARG A 26 -17.59 6.26 -2.27
N TRP A 27 -18.07 5.04 -1.99
CA TRP A 27 -17.40 3.83 -2.46
C TRP A 27 -17.47 3.66 -3.98
N SER A 28 -18.64 3.94 -4.57
CA SER A 28 -18.82 3.92 -6.04
C SER A 28 -17.91 4.93 -6.74
N GLN A 29 -17.81 6.15 -6.20
CA GLN A 29 -16.91 7.18 -6.72
C GLN A 29 -15.44 6.74 -6.62
N SER A 30 -15.04 6.20 -5.47
CA SER A 30 -13.67 5.72 -5.24
C SER A 30 -13.31 4.57 -6.18
N ALA A 31 -14.21 3.59 -6.34
CA ALA A 31 -14.01 2.46 -7.24
C ALA A 31 -13.76 2.94 -8.69
N ARG A 32 -14.59 3.87 -9.18
CA ARG A 32 -14.42 4.45 -10.53
C ARG A 32 -13.12 5.23 -10.68
N PHE A 33 -12.79 6.06 -9.69
CA PHE A 33 -11.55 6.85 -9.68
C PHE A 33 -10.31 5.95 -9.74
N LEU A 34 -10.37 4.79 -9.07
CA LEU A 34 -9.30 3.79 -9.07
C LEU A 34 -9.34 2.84 -10.29
N GLY A 35 -10.22 3.08 -11.27
CA GLY A 35 -10.28 2.32 -12.52
C GLY A 35 -11.07 1.01 -12.46
N HIS A 36 -11.81 0.76 -11.38
CA HIS A 36 -12.65 -0.43 -11.28
C HIS A 36 -14.01 -0.24 -11.97
N ALA A 37 -14.48 -1.29 -12.64
CA ALA A 37 -15.76 -1.27 -13.35
C ALA A 37 -16.96 -1.15 -12.39
N THR A 38 -16.87 -1.73 -11.19
CA THR A 38 -17.95 -1.69 -10.18
C THR A 38 -17.39 -1.65 -8.76
N THR A 39 -18.19 -1.16 -7.80
CA THR A 39 -17.85 -1.23 -6.37
C THR A 39 -17.60 -2.67 -5.91
N ALA A 40 -18.34 -3.65 -6.44
CA ALA A 40 -18.15 -5.06 -6.09
C ALA A 40 -16.84 -5.65 -6.62
N ASP A 41 -16.36 -5.16 -7.76
CA ASP A 41 -15.04 -5.51 -8.31
C ASP A 41 -13.91 -4.94 -7.44
N TRP A 42 -14.04 -3.67 -7.05
CA TRP A 42 -13.10 -3.01 -6.14
C TRP A 42 -13.03 -3.70 -4.77
N VAL A 43 -14.18 -3.95 -4.12
CA VAL A 43 -14.24 -4.64 -2.82
C VAL A 43 -13.62 -6.03 -2.90
N ARG A 44 -13.80 -6.75 -4.01
CA ARG A 44 -13.18 -8.07 -4.19
C ARG A 44 -11.66 -7.97 -4.25
N THR A 45 -11.14 -7.01 -5.00
CA THR A 45 -9.69 -6.76 -5.09
C THR A 45 -9.12 -6.45 -3.71
N LEU A 46 -9.77 -5.55 -2.96
CA LEU A 46 -9.38 -5.22 -1.58
C LEU A 46 -9.36 -6.45 -0.65
N LEU A 47 -10.38 -7.32 -0.73
CA LEU A 47 -10.43 -8.54 0.08
C LEU A 47 -9.35 -9.54 -0.34
N GLN A 48 -9.04 -9.65 -1.63
CA GLN A 48 -7.96 -10.50 -2.13
C GLN A 48 -6.59 -10.00 -1.66
N ASP A 49 -6.34 -8.70 -1.76
CA ASP A 49 -5.10 -8.08 -1.30
C ASP A 49 -4.93 -8.25 0.22
N ALA A 50 -6.01 -8.10 1.00
CA ALA A 50 -5.98 -8.33 2.44
C ALA A 50 -5.66 -9.80 2.80
N VAL A 51 -6.21 -10.76 2.04
CA VAL A 51 -5.91 -12.20 2.22
C VAL A 51 -4.45 -12.50 1.88
N LEU A 52 -3.95 -11.98 0.75
CA LEU A 52 -2.59 -12.24 0.27
C LEU A 52 -1.51 -11.56 1.12
N SER A 53 -1.80 -10.36 1.61
CA SER A 53 -0.86 -9.61 2.44
C SER A 53 -0.86 -10.10 3.89
N HIS A 54 -1.88 -10.83 4.35
CA HIS A 54 -2.14 -11.07 5.79
C HIS A 54 -2.21 -9.78 6.64
N HIS A 55 -2.32 -8.61 6.00
CA HIS A 55 -2.40 -7.32 6.68
C HIS A 55 -3.87 -6.94 6.85
N ARG A 56 -4.26 -6.52 8.07
CA ARG A 56 -5.59 -5.95 8.31
C ARG A 56 -5.67 -4.62 7.55
N GLY A 57 -6.52 -4.57 6.50
CA GLY A 57 -6.74 -3.37 5.69
C GLY A 57 -6.86 -2.12 6.58
N GLY A 58 -5.85 -1.24 6.51
CA GLY A 58 -5.68 -0.10 7.41
C GLY A 58 -4.27 0.07 7.98
N THR A 59 -3.49 -1.00 8.11
CA THR A 59 -2.06 -0.95 8.52
C THR A 59 -1.21 -0.20 7.49
N VAL A 60 -1.33 -0.56 6.21
CA VAL A 60 -0.60 0.09 5.10
C VAL A 60 -0.93 1.59 5.04
N SER A 61 -2.19 1.98 5.26
CA SER A 61 -2.58 3.40 5.26
C SER A 61 -2.03 4.16 6.47
N ARG A 62 -1.86 3.51 7.62
CA ARG A 62 -1.24 4.12 8.81
C ARG A 62 0.26 4.32 8.60
N GLU A 63 0.94 3.31 8.06
CA GLU A 63 2.38 3.38 7.75
C GLU A 63 2.67 4.43 6.66
N LEU A 64 1.85 4.52 5.62
CA LEU A 64 1.96 5.58 4.61
C LEU A 64 1.72 6.98 5.19
N ARG A 65 0.74 7.13 6.10
CA ARG A 65 0.53 8.41 6.80
C ARG A 65 1.71 8.77 7.69
N GLN A 66 2.33 7.80 8.34
CA GLN A 66 3.54 8.00 9.14
C GLN A 66 4.72 8.42 8.26
N LEU A 67 4.97 7.72 7.14
CA LEU A 67 5.99 8.08 6.15
C LEU A 67 5.80 9.50 5.63
N ARG A 68 4.57 9.91 5.31
CA ARG A 68 4.29 11.28 4.88
C ARG A 68 4.60 12.32 5.97
N GLY A 69 4.32 12.00 7.24
CA GLY A 69 4.69 12.85 8.37
C GLY A 69 6.21 12.97 8.55
N GLU A 70 6.93 11.86 8.37
CA GLU A 70 8.39 11.80 8.42
C GLU A 70 9.03 12.62 7.28
N LEU A 71 8.53 12.49 6.05
CA LEU A 71 8.94 13.32 4.92
C LEU A 71 8.70 14.83 5.15
N GLY A 72 7.59 15.19 5.79
CA GLY A 72 7.32 16.58 6.17
C GLY A 72 8.36 17.14 7.15
N ARG A 73 8.83 16.33 8.10
CA ARG A 73 9.93 16.72 9.00
C ARG A 73 11.25 16.88 8.26
N ILE A 74 11.56 15.99 7.31
CA ILE A 74 12.75 16.13 6.44
C ILE A 74 12.70 17.46 5.69
N GLY A 75 11.56 17.76 5.04
CA GLY A 75 11.39 19.01 4.31
C GLY A 75 11.59 20.23 5.20
N ASN A 76 11.02 20.23 6.41
CA ASN A 76 11.20 21.32 7.38
C ASN A 76 12.67 21.49 7.80
N ASN A 77 13.37 20.39 8.09
CA ASN A 77 14.77 20.43 8.50
C ASN A 77 15.67 20.93 7.36
N LEU A 78 15.43 20.47 6.12
CA LEU A 78 16.13 20.96 4.94
C LEU A 78 15.88 22.45 4.71
N ASN A 79 14.64 22.93 4.92
CA ASN A 79 14.30 24.34 4.78
C ASN A 79 15.02 25.21 5.83
N GLN A 80 15.13 24.71 7.07
CA GLN A 80 15.89 25.38 8.13
C GLN A 80 17.39 25.44 7.81
N LEU A 81 17.98 24.36 7.30
CA LEU A 81 19.38 24.34 6.86
C LEU A 81 19.62 25.30 5.69
N ALA A 82 18.73 25.32 4.69
CA ALA A 82 18.83 26.25 3.57
C ALA A 82 18.75 27.71 4.03
N HIS A 83 17.84 28.01 4.97
CA HIS A 83 17.70 29.33 5.56
C HIS A 83 18.92 29.73 6.40
N ALA A 84 19.46 28.83 7.23
CA ALA A 84 20.66 29.07 8.04
C ALA A 84 21.92 29.26 7.18
N ALA A 85 22.09 28.44 6.14
CA ALA A 85 23.19 28.58 5.18
C ALA A 85 23.09 29.88 4.37
N HIS A 86 21.87 30.30 4.01
CA HIS A 86 21.65 31.58 3.34
C HIS A 86 21.96 32.79 4.24
N LEU A 87 21.77 32.66 5.55
CA LEU A 87 22.10 33.70 6.54
C LEU A 87 23.56 33.69 7.00
N GLY A 88 24.38 32.74 6.52
CA GLY A 88 25.81 32.65 6.87
C GLY A 88 26.08 32.14 8.29
N ASP A 89 25.05 31.63 8.97
CA ASP A 89 25.16 31.15 10.35
C ASP A 89 25.73 29.71 10.35
N ALA A 90 26.96 29.58 10.82
CA ALA A 90 27.60 28.28 11.03
C ALA A 90 26.97 27.56 12.24
N VAL A 91 25.74 27.07 12.09
CA VAL A 91 25.01 26.41 13.17
C VAL A 91 24.86 24.92 12.92
N ALA A 92 25.43 24.15 13.85
CA ALA A 92 25.06 22.78 14.25
C ALA A 92 24.56 21.81 13.15
N CYS A 93 25.18 21.82 11.97
CA CYS A 93 24.89 20.85 10.90
C CYS A 93 24.93 19.39 11.40
N SER A 94 25.77 19.12 12.41
CA SER A 94 25.91 17.78 13.00
C SER A 94 24.60 17.24 13.59
N ASP A 95 23.82 18.06 14.29
CA ASP A 95 22.60 17.59 14.97
C ASP A 95 21.50 17.32 13.95
N THR A 96 21.34 18.21 12.97
CA THR A 96 20.37 18.01 11.88
C THR A 96 20.76 16.83 10.98
N LEU A 97 22.05 16.64 10.69
CA LEU A 97 22.54 15.48 9.95
C LEU A 97 22.32 14.17 10.71
N GLN A 98 22.52 14.15 12.03
CA GLN A 98 22.18 12.99 12.86
C GLN A 98 20.69 12.66 12.83
N ASP A 99 19.82 13.67 12.85
CA ASP A 99 18.37 13.45 12.76
C ASP A 99 17.95 12.95 11.37
N ILE A 100 18.60 13.40 10.31
CA ILE A 100 18.42 12.87 8.95
C ILE A 100 18.84 11.40 8.88
N ASP A 101 20.00 11.04 9.44
CA ASP A 101 20.47 9.64 9.44
C ASP A 101 19.54 8.73 10.24
N ARG A 102 19.12 9.14 11.44
CA ARG A 102 18.15 8.38 12.25
C ARG A 102 16.83 8.15 11.52
N LEU A 103 16.38 9.15 10.75
CA LEU A 103 15.12 9.07 10.03
C LEU A 103 15.23 8.20 8.77
N LYS A 104 16.36 8.26 8.07
CA LYS A 104 16.71 7.35 6.97
C LYS A 104 16.71 5.90 7.46
N ASP A 105 17.39 5.60 8.56
CA ASP A 105 17.49 4.23 9.07
C ASP A 105 16.13 3.67 9.50
N ARG A 106 15.27 4.53 10.08
CA ARG A 106 13.89 4.16 10.41
C ARG A 106 13.05 3.88 9.18
N THR A 107 13.20 4.69 8.14
CA THR A 107 12.52 4.50 6.85
C THR A 107 12.95 3.18 6.20
N ASP A 108 14.26 2.91 6.16
CA ASP A 108 14.80 1.65 5.64
C ASP A 108 14.28 0.43 6.40
N HIS A 109 14.14 0.53 7.73
CA HIS A 109 13.59 -0.54 8.54
C HIS A 109 12.11 -0.83 8.20
N LEU A 110 11.29 0.22 8.07
CA LEU A 110 9.89 0.08 7.67
C LEU A 110 9.76 -0.50 6.26
N LEU A 111 10.58 -0.03 5.32
CA LEU A 111 10.60 -0.56 3.94
C LEU A 111 11.03 -2.02 3.88
N ARG A 112 11.94 -2.47 4.76
CA ARG A 112 12.29 -3.90 4.87
C ARG A 112 11.12 -4.74 5.40
N GLY A 113 10.37 -4.22 6.39
CA GLY A 113 9.18 -4.89 6.93
C GLY A 113 8.05 -5.03 5.91
N LEU A 114 7.97 -4.11 4.94
CA LEU A 114 7.00 -4.12 3.86
C LEU A 114 7.38 -5.03 2.68
N ARG A 115 8.62 -5.54 2.60
CA ARG A 115 8.99 -6.46 1.50
C ARG A 115 8.23 -7.77 1.68
N PRO A 116 7.37 -8.18 0.74
CA PRO A 116 6.80 -9.51 0.79
C PRO A 116 7.94 -10.52 0.73
N VAL A 117 8.03 -11.41 1.73
CA VAL A 117 8.85 -12.61 1.65
C VAL A 117 8.54 -13.25 0.30
N ARG A 118 9.54 -13.31 -0.59
CA ARG A 118 9.40 -13.94 -1.91
C ARG A 118 8.73 -15.30 -1.69
N VAL A 119 7.48 -15.41 -2.12
CA VAL A 119 6.75 -16.68 -2.12
C VAL A 119 7.61 -17.68 -2.89
N GLN A 120 8.22 -18.61 -2.16
CA GLN A 120 8.88 -19.75 -2.74
C GLN A 120 7.83 -20.43 -3.62
N ARG A 121 8.11 -20.47 -4.92
CA ARG A 121 7.27 -21.11 -5.93
C ARG A 121 7.08 -22.57 -5.52
N VAL A 122 5.97 -22.88 -4.86
CA VAL A 122 5.56 -24.24 -4.55
C VAL A 122 5.41 -24.96 -5.89
N ARG A 123 6.30 -25.92 -6.15
CA ARG A 123 6.18 -26.84 -7.28
C ARG A 123 4.84 -27.56 -7.15
N SER A 124 3.94 -27.32 -8.10
CA SER A 124 2.71 -28.09 -8.24
C SER A 124 3.09 -29.55 -8.49
N VAL A 125 2.77 -30.42 -7.53
CA VAL A 125 2.82 -31.87 -7.72
C VAL A 125 1.64 -32.24 -8.63
N SER A 126 1.94 -32.81 -9.79
CA SER A 126 0.96 -33.39 -10.70
C SER A 126 0.38 -34.66 -10.06
N VAL A 127 -0.94 -34.69 -9.85
CA VAL A 127 -1.67 -35.90 -9.45
C VAL A 127 -2.08 -36.65 -10.72
N PRO A 128 -1.75 -37.95 -10.88
CA PRO A 128 -2.12 -38.68 -12.08
C PRO A 128 -3.61 -39.04 -12.07
N LEU A 129 -4.28 -38.83 -13.21
CA LEU A 129 -5.61 -39.36 -13.51
C LEU A 129 -5.51 -40.88 -13.60
N MET A 130 -6.27 -41.61 -12.79
CA MET A 130 -6.54 -43.04 -12.98
C MET A 130 -7.89 -43.18 -13.70
N HIS A 131 -7.88 -44.03 -14.73
CA HIS A 131 -8.98 -44.38 -15.63
C HIS A 131 -10.19 -44.98 -14.91
#